data_AF-A0A8S3FD84-F1
#
_entry.id   AF-A0A8S3FD84-F1
#
_cell.length_a   1.000
_cell.length_b   1.000
_cell.length_c   1.000
_cell.angle_alpha   90.00
_cell.angle_beta   90.00
_cell.angle_gamma   90.00
#
_symmetry.space_group_name_H-M   'P 1'
#
loop_
_entity.id
_entity.type
_entity.pdbx_description
1 polymer ?
#
loop_
_entity_poly.entity_id
_entity_poly.type
_entity_poly.pdbx_seq_one_letter_code
_entity_poly.pdbx_strand_id
1 'polypeptide(L)'
;MNQIDYTTTSPRFSVTNNKELDEGLAYLNEHGYVVISDVMSQDEVNMNKELLWKFIENVSNSTIKRDDPETWSTQWPSFSSHGVISGLGIGQSEFLWSVRSNRQVKNIFARLWYTRQLLVSFDGCGVFRDWRYNSTWKTNGGWNHVDQNPKLKP
;
A
#
# COMPACT_ATOMS: atom_id res chain seq x y z
N MET A 1 -24.10 17.81 8.89
CA MET A 1 -22.95 16.92 8.62
C MET A 1 -22.02 17.69 7.71
N ASN A 2 -20.79 17.96 8.15
CA ASN A 2 -19.81 18.57 7.26
C ASN A 2 -19.57 17.60 6.11
N GLN A 3 -19.89 18.04 4.90
CA GLN A 3 -19.69 17.27 3.68
C GLN A 3 -18.18 17.03 3.53
N ILE A 4 -17.80 15.79 3.22
CA ILE A 4 -16.40 15.48 2.91
C ILE A 4 -16.03 16.30 1.67
N ASP A 5 -15.05 17.18 1.81
CA ASP A 5 -14.55 17.96 0.68
C ASP A 5 -13.59 17.11 -0.15
N TYR A 6 -14.09 16.65 -1.31
CA TYR A 6 -13.30 15.90 -2.28
C TYR A 6 -12.41 16.78 -3.16
N THR A 7 -12.42 18.11 -2.99
CA THR A 7 -11.64 19.06 -3.77
C THR A 7 -10.33 19.46 -3.10
N THR A 8 -10.19 19.19 -1.80
CA THR A 8 -8.94 19.43 -1.06
C THR A 8 -7.81 18.59 -1.64
N THR A 9 -6.78 19.25 -2.16
CA THR A 9 -5.55 18.60 -2.63
C THR A 9 -4.58 18.44 -1.46
N SER A 10 -4.09 17.22 -1.25
CA SER A 10 -3.03 16.99 -0.25
C SER A 10 -1.68 17.37 -0.85
N PRO A 11 -0.87 18.20 -0.15
CA PRO A 11 0.49 18.50 -0.60
C PRO A 11 1.34 17.23 -0.64
N ARG A 12 2.30 17.20 -1.56
CA ARG A 12 3.23 16.09 -1.72
C ARG A 12 4.64 16.62 -1.55
N PHE A 13 5.46 15.88 -0.81
CA PHE A 13 6.80 16.28 -0.42
C PHE A 13 7.81 15.28 -0.97
N SER A 14 8.76 15.72 -1.79
CA SER A 14 9.75 14.83 -2.39
C SER A 14 10.75 14.33 -1.36
N VAL A 15 10.92 13.00 -1.26
CA VAL A 15 11.99 12.39 -0.43
C VAL A 15 13.39 12.73 -0.96
N THR A 16 13.50 13.12 -2.23
CA THR A 16 14.78 13.46 -2.85
C THR A 16 15.25 14.88 -2.52
N ASN A 17 14.36 15.70 -1.93
CA ASN A 17 14.66 17.04 -1.46
C ASN A 17 14.57 17.09 0.07
N ASN A 18 15.71 17.31 0.75
CA ASN A 18 15.77 17.32 2.21
C ASN A 18 14.85 18.37 2.85
N LYS A 19 14.68 19.53 2.21
CA LYS A 19 13.82 20.59 2.73
C LYS A 19 12.36 20.18 2.65
N GLU A 20 11.92 19.66 1.51
CA GLU A 20 10.55 19.18 1.35
C GLU A 20 10.27 18.01 2.30
N LEU A 21 11.23 17.10 2.50
CA LEU A 21 11.07 16.02 3.46
C LEU A 21 10.86 16.55 4.89
N ASP A 22 11.61 17.56 5.32
CA ASP A 22 11.40 18.20 6.63
C ASP A 22 10.03 18.89 6.74
N GLU A 23 9.61 19.60 5.68
CA GLU A 23 8.29 20.22 5.60
C GLU A 23 7.17 19.15 5.66
N GLY A 24 7.37 18.01 5.01
CA GLY A 24 6.44 16.88 5.08
C GLY A 24 6.35 16.26 6.47
N LEU A 25 7.46 16.16 7.20
CA LEU A 25 7.45 15.70 8.59
C LEU A 25 6.76 16.71 9.53
N ALA A 26 6.92 18.01 9.29
CA ALA A 26 6.17 19.05 9.99
C ALA A 26 4.66 18.95 9.69
N TYR A 27 4.30 18.74 8.42
CA TYR A 27 2.92 18.54 7.98
C TYR A 27 2.29 17.29 8.64
N LEU A 28 3.03 16.19 8.75
CA LEU A 28 2.59 15.00 9.48
C LEU A 28 2.27 15.32 10.95
N ASN A 29 3.13 16.08 11.61
CA ASN A 29 2.93 16.46 13.01
C ASN A 29 1.70 17.36 13.20
N GLU A 30 1.42 18.26 12.26
CA GLU A 30 0.27 19.16 12.31
C GLU A 30 -1.06 18.49 11.96
N HIS A 31 -1.07 17.66 10.91
CA HIS A 31 -2.31 17.14 10.32
C HIS A 31 -2.57 15.65 10.57
N GLY A 32 -1.59 14.91 11.12
CA GLY A 32 -1.71 13.48 11.37
C GLY A 32 -1.56 12.58 10.15
N TYR A 33 -1.22 13.13 8.97
CA TYR A 33 -0.88 12.37 7.77
C TYR A 33 0.11 13.14 6.89
N VAL A 34 0.80 12.45 5.97
CA VAL A 34 1.67 13.07 4.97
C VAL A 34 1.71 12.23 3.69
N VAL A 35 1.88 12.88 2.53
CA VAL A 35 2.15 12.22 1.25
C VAL A 35 3.58 12.50 0.83
N ILE A 36 4.43 11.47 0.84
CA ILE A 36 5.81 11.57 0.35
C ILE A 36 5.87 11.11 -1.12
N SER A 37 6.47 11.92 -1.99
CA SER A 37 6.67 11.61 -3.41
C SER A 37 8.10 11.16 -3.71
N ASP A 38 8.31 10.67 -4.93
CA ASP A 38 9.62 10.30 -5.48
C ASP A 38 10.36 9.22 -4.68
N VAL A 39 9.59 8.34 -4.04
CA VAL A 39 10.09 7.23 -3.22
C VAL A 39 10.71 6.14 -4.09
N MET A 40 10.09 5.86 -5.23
CA MET A 40 10.55 4.87 -6.21
C MET A 40 10.57 5.49 -7.59
N SER A 41 11.58 5.12 -8.37
CA SER A 41 11.64 5.38 -9.80
C SER A 41 10.54 4.62 -10.56
N GLN A 42 10.27 5.03 -11.80
CA GLN A 42 9.29 4.36 -12.64
C GLN A 42 9.65 2.88 -12.89
N ASP A 43 10.95 2.58 -13.01
CA ASP A 43 11.44 1.21 -13.21
C ASP A 43 11.23 0.35 -11.96
N GLU A 44 11.50 0.88 -10.77
CA GLU A 44 11.18 0.18 -9.51
C GLU A 44 9.68 -0.05 -9.37
N VAL A 45 8.85 0.92 -9.73
CA VAL A 45 7.38 0.76 -9.72
C VAL A 45 6.95 -0.36 -10.68
N ASN A 46 7.48 -0.38 -11.90
CA ASN A 46 7.17 -1.42 -12.89
C ASN A 46 7.62 -2.80 -12.41
N MET A 47 8.85 -2.91 -11.88
CA MET A 47 9.35 -4.15 -11.28
C MET A 47 8.46 -4.66 -10.15
N ASN A 48 8.01 -3.77 -9.26
CA ASN A 48 7.12 -4.15 -8.16
C ASN A 48 5.75 -4.64 -8.66
N LYS A 49 5.20 -4.05 -9.74
CA LYS A 49 3.98 -4.56 -10.38
C LYS A 49 4.19 -5.96 -10.97
N GLU A 50 5.33 -6.21 -11.60
CA GLU A 50 5.70 -7.53 -12.12
C GLU A 50 5.79 -8.57 -10.99
N LEU A 51 6.43 -8.23 -9.87
CA LEU A 51 6.52 -9.10 -8.69
C LEU A 51 5.15 -9.40 -8.07
N LEU A 52 4.26 -8.42 -8.01
CA LEU A 52 2.89 -8.62 -7.53
C LEU A 52 2.12 -9.60 -8.43
N TRP A 53 2.16 -9.42 -9.74
CA TRP A 53 1.49 -10.33 -10.66
C TRP A 53 2.10 -11.73 -10.63
N LYS A 54 3.43 -11.84 -10.60
CA LYS A 54 4.12 -13.14 -10.42
C LYS A 54 3.63 -13.85 -9.16
N PHE A 55 3.45 -13.12 -8.05
CA PHE A 55 2.87 -13.69 -6.82
C PHE A 55 1.44 -14.20 -7.06
N ILE A 56 0.55 -13.37 -7.64
CA ILE A 56 -0.86 -13.72 -7.89
C ILE A 56 -0.98 -14.93 -8.82
N GLU A 57 -0.23 -14.94 -9.92
CA GLU A 57 -0.17 -16.03 -10.89
C GLU A 57 0.34 -17.33 -10.22
N ASN A 58 1.34 -17.23 -9.34
CA ASN A 58 1.85 -18.40 -8.62
C ASN A 58 0.85 -18.98 -7.61
N VAL A 59 0.26 -18.14 -6.74
CA VAL A 59 -0.68 -18.64 -5.70
C VAL A 59 -1.99 -19.16 -6.28
N SER A 60 -2.32 -18.78 -7.51
CA SER A 60 -3.47 -19.31 -8.25
C SER A 60 -3.12 -20.53 -9.12
N ASN A 61 -1.91 -21.08 -9.02
CA ASN A 61 -1.41 -22.15 -9.90
C ASN A 61 -1.60 -21.81 -11.39
N SER A 62 -1.32 -20.55 -11.75
CA SER A 62 -1.43 -19.99 -13.10
C SER A 62 -2.84 -19.99 -13.70
N THR A 63 -3.88 -20.14 -12.87
CA THR A 63 -5.28 -20.00 -13.32
C THR A 63 -5.66 -18.54 -13.56
N ILE A 64 -5.11 -17.61 -12.77
CA ILE A 64 -5.23 -16.16 -13.01
C ILE A 64 -4.14 -15.73 -13.98
N LYS A 65 -4.52 -14.96 -14.99
CA LYS A 65 -3.61 -14.37 -15.99
C LYS A 65 -3.78 -12.86 -16.01
N ARG A 66 -2.68 -12.11 -15.84
CA ARG A 66 -2.70 -10.63 -15.74
C ARG A 66 -3.29 -9.91 -16.95
N ASP A 67 -3.29 -10.54 -18.11
CA ASP A 67 -3.72 -10.01 -19.40
C ASP A 67 -5.13 -10.48 -19.80
N ASP A 68 -5.75 -11.32 -18.98
CA ASP A 68 -7.09 -11.87 -19.22
C ASP A 68 -7.99 -11.69 -17.99
N PRO A 69 -8.72 -10.55 -17.90
CA PRO A 69 -9.62 -10.27 -16.78
C PRO A 69 -10.72 -11.32 -16.54
N GLU A 70 -11.10 -12.11 -17.55
CA GLU A 70 -12.10 -13.18 -17.37
C GLU A 70 -11.63 -14.24 -16.37
N THR A 71 -10.31 -14.45 -16.29
CA THR A 71 -9.69 -15.39 -15.34
C THR A 71 -9.70 -14.89 -13.90
N TRP A 72 -9.89 -13.58 -13.65
CA TRP A 72 -9.82 -12.98 -12.30
C TRP A 72 -11.07 -13.23 -11.46
N SER A 73 -12.10 -13.83 -12.06
CA SER A 73 -13.37 -14.17 -11.43
C SER A 73 -13.24 -15.31 -10.42
N THR A 74 -12.31 -16.24 -10.66
CA THR A 74 -12.09 -17.43 -9.84
C THR A 74 -10.76 -17.35 -9.09
N GLN A 75 -10.75 -17.76 -7.82
CA GLN A 75 -9.52 -17.89 -7.01
C GLN A 75 -8.70 -16.61 -6.79
N TRP A 76 -9.31 -15.42 -6.93
CA TRP A 76 -8.62 -14.16 -6.60
C TRP A 76 -8.11 -14.19 -5.16
N PRO A 77 -6.81 -13.91 -4.89
CA PRO A 77 -6.18 -14.16 -3.60
C PRO A 77 -6.57 -13.14 -2.49
N SER A 78 -7.79 -12.62 -2.47
CA SER A 78 -8.27 -11.73 -1.40
C SER A 78 -9.05 -12.53 -0.35
N PHE A 79 -8.75 -12.28 0.92
CA PHE A 79 -9.49 -12.88 2.05
C PHE A 79 -10.66 -12.03 2.52
N SER A 80 -10.93 -10.90 1.85
CA SER A 80 -11.96 -9.97 2.28
C SER A 80 -12.70 -9.30 1.12
N SER A 81 -13.92 -8.83 1.40
CA SER A 81 -14.69 -7.89 0.57
C SER A 81 -14.06 -6.49 0.48
N HIS A 82 -12.87 -6.30 1.04
CA HIS A 82 -12.21 -5.01 1.21
C HIS A 82 -10.89 -4.89 0.44
N GLY A 83 -10.54 -5.93 -0.34
CA GLY A 83 -9.39 -5.90 -1.24
C GLY A 83 -8.05 -6.16 -0.56
N VAL A 84 -8.03 -6.76 0.64
CA VAL A 84 -6.79 -7.09 1.35
C VAL A 84 -6.41 -8.56 1.14
N ILE A 85 -5.19 -8.77 0.66
CA ILE A 85 -4.49 -10.06 0.67
C ILE A 85 -3.68 -10.11 1.98
N SER A 86 -4.06 -10.97 2.93
CA SER A 86 -3.39 -11.12 4.23
C SER A 86 -2.83 -12.53 4.49
N GLY A 87 -2.96 -13.45 3.54
CA GLY A 87 -2.49 -14.84 3.64
C GLY A 87 -1.65 -15.28 2.45
N LEU A 88 -1.53 -16.60 2.23
CA LEU A 88 -0.79 -17.21 1.11
C LEU A 88 0.70 -16.81 1.04
N GLY A 89 1.26 -16.33 2.15
CA GLY A 89 2.65 -15.88 2.22
C GLY A 89 2.92 -14.50 1.61
N ILE A 90 1.89 -13.71 1.25
CA ILE A 90 2.09 -12.36 0.66
C ILE A 90 2.99 -11.48 1.53
N GLY A 91 2.83 -11.57 2.86
CA GLY A 91 3.61 -10.85 3.85
C GLY A 91 5.10 -11.15 3.80
N GLN A 92 5.51 -12.24 3.16
CA GLN A 92 6.90 -12.65 2.94
C GLN A 92 7.27 -12.72 1.45
N SER A 93 6.42 -12.20 0.57
CA SER A 93 6.65 -12.21 -0.88
C SER A 93 7.83 -11.33 -1.27
N GLU A 94 8.47 -11.67 -2.41
CA GLU A 94 9.50 -10.82 -3.05
C GLU A 94 8.97 -9.39 -3.27
N PHE A 95 7.70 -9.24 -3.66
CA PHE A 95 7.03 -7.95 -3.85
C PHE A 95 7.03 -7.08 -2.58
N LEU A 96 6.59 -7.61 -1.43
CA LEU A 96 6.58 -6.79 -0.22
C LEU A 96 7.98 -6.59 0.35
N TRP A 97 8.90 -7.53 0.16
CA TRP A 97 10.31 -7.33 0.54
C TRP A 97 11.02 -6.28 -0.30
N SER A 98 10.76 -6.17 -1.61
CA SER A 98 11.33 -5.11 -2.45
C SER A 98 10.85 -3.72 -2.01
N VAL A 99 9.59 -3.59 -1.59
CA VAL A 99 9.07 -2.33 -1.04
C VAL A 99 9.69 -2.01 0.31
N ARG A 100 9.66 -2.95 1.27
CA ARG A 100 10.16 -2.73 2.65
C ARG A 100 11.66 -2.48 2.69
N SER A 101 12.42 -3.11 1.80
CA SER A 101 13.87 -2.97 1.75
C SER A 101 14.35 -1.78 0.93
N ASN A 102 13.44 -1.06 0.24
CA ASN A 102 13.77 0.11 -0.55
C ASN A 102 14.49 1.17 0.30
N ARG A 103 15.56 1.76 -0.26
CA ARG A 103 16.42 2.70 0.47
C ARG A 103 15.69 3.97 0.89
N GLN A 104 14.83 4.51 0.04
CA GLN A 104 14.09 5.74 0.31
C GLN A 104 12.99 5.50 1.35
N VAL A 105 12.28 4.36 1.28
CA VAL A 105 11.33 3.95 2.33
C VAL A 105 12.03 3.92 3.69
N LYS A 106 13.17 3.22 3.80
CA LYS A 106 13.95 3.18 5.04
C LYS A 106 14.44 4.56 5.47
N ASN A 107 14.85 5.42 4.53
CA ASN A 107 15.31 6.78 4.84
C ASN A 107 14.20 7.65 5.45
N ILE A 108 12.99 7.57 4.92
CA ILE A 108 11.81 8.28 5.43
C ILE A 108 11.53 7.86 6.87
N PHE A 109 11.40 6.55 7.12
CA PHE A 109 11.12 6.03 8.46
C PHE A 109 12.27 6.30 9.44
N ALA A 110 13.52 6.26 8.97
CA ALA A 110 14.67 6.55 9.83
C ALA A 110 14.69 8.00 10.30
N ARG A 111 14.25 8.93 9.45
CA ARG A 111 14.13 10.35 9.80
C ARG A 111 12.94 10.59 10.70
N LEU A 112 11.80 9.96 10.43
CA LEU A 112 10.61 10.04 11.26
C LEU A 112 10.86 9.59 12.72
N TRP A 113 11.59 8.49 12.89
CA TRP A 113 11.86 7.89 14.20
C TRP A 113 13.20 8.29 14.81
N TYR A 114 13.97 9.17 14.16
CA TYR A 114 15.32 9.58 14.58
C TYR A 114 16.28 8.40 14.84
N THR A 115 16.13 7.30 14.10
CA THR A 115 16.96 6.09 14.26
C THR A 115 17.05 5.31 12.96
N ARG A 116 18.20 4.70 12.69
CA ARG A 116 18.37 3.73 11.58
C ARG A 116 18.07 2.29 12.00
N GLN A 117 17.87 2.04 13.29
CA GLN A 117 17.50 0.73 13.83
C GLN A 117 15.99 0.56 13.72
N LEU A 118 15.54 0.18 12.52
CA LEU A 118 14.12 0.02 12.20
C LEU A 118 13.72 -1.46 12.20
N LEU A 119 12.52 -1.72 12.69
CA LEU A 119 11.81 -3.00 12.49
C LEU A 119 10.69 -2.79 11.47
N VAL A 120 10.27 -3.87 10.82
CA VAL A 120 9.19 -3.83 9.83
C VAL A 120 8.17 -4.93 10.10
N SER A 121 6.88 -4.58 9.98
CA SER A 121 5.78 -5.54 10.07
C SER A 121 5.68 -6.38 8.80
N PHE A 122 5.25 -7.64 8.94
CA PHE A 122 5.00 -8.57 7.84
C PHE A 122 3.53 -8.54 7.39
N ASP A 123 2.99 -7.34 7.22
CA ASP A 123 1.61 -7.12 6.80
C ASP A 123 1.28 -7.62 5.39
N GLY A 124 -0.02 -7.68 5.11
CA GLY A 124 -0.58 -7.94 3.80
C GLY A 124 -0.45 -6.77 2.81
N CYS A 125 -1.14 -6.89 1.67
CA CYS A 125 -1.24 -5.80 0.69
C CYS A 125 -2.68 -5.58 0.22
N GLY A 126 -2.98 -4.36 -0.19
CA GLY A 126 -4.24 -4.01 -0.86
C GLY A 126 -4.14 -4.22 -2.36
N VAL A 127 -5.04 -5.02 -2.93
CA VAL A 127 -5.16 -5.24 -4.38
C VAL A 127 -6.62 -5.26 -4.78
N PHE A 128 -6.97 -4.37 -5.69
CA PHE A 128 -8.33 -4.20 -6.19
C PHE A 128 -8.41 -4.68 -7.64
N ARG A 129 -9.42 -5.49 -7.94
CA ARG A 129 -9.79 -5.77 -9.33
C ARG A 129 -10.52 -4.57 -9.91
N ASP A 130 -10.42 -4.39 -11.22
CA ASP A 130 -11.12 -3.31 -11.90
C ASP A 130 -12.62 -3.61 -11.97
N TRP A 131 -13.38 -3.02 -11.06
CA TRP A 131 -14.83 -3.19 -10.94
C TRP A 131 -15.62 -2.69 -12.17
N ARG A 132 -14.98 -1.96 -13.10
CA ARG A 132 -15.60 -1.57 -14.37
C ARG A 132 -15.77 -2.75 -15.32
N TYR A 133 -14.93 -3.78 -15.20
CA TYR A 133 -15.12 -5.04 -15.93
C TYR A 133 -16.23 -5.89 -15.31
N ASN A 134 -16.25 -5.97 -13.97
CA ASN A 134 -17.30 -6.68 -13.25
C ASN A 134 -17.66 -5.92 -11.96
N SER A 135 -18.87 -5.37 -11.94
CA SER A 135 -19.36 -4.53 -10.84
C SER A 135 -19.42 -5.24 -9.49
N THR A 136 -19.51 -6.58 -9.49
CA THR A 136 -19.48 -7.40 -8.26
C THR A 136 -18.11 -7.38 -7.56
N TRP A 137 -17.05 -6.91 -8.24
CA TRP A 137 -15.72 -6.79 -7.65
C TRP A 137 -15.50 -5.50 -6.86
N LYS A 138 -16.47 -4.58 -6.88
CA LYS A 138 -16.40 -3.36 -6.10
C LYS A 138 -16.31 -3.72 -4.61
N THR A 139 -15.27 -3.24 -3.94
CA THR A 139 -15.09 -3.45 -2.50
C THR A 139 -16.11 -2.64 -1.70
N ASN A 140 -16.45 -3.13 -0.51
CA ASN A 140 -17.37 -2.44 0.38
C ASN A 140 -16.80 -1.08 0.81
N GLY A 141 -17.65 -0.06 0.83
CA GLY A 141 -17.35 1.23 1.45
C GLY A 141 -17.79 1.28 2.91
N GLY A 142 -17.67 2.47 3.53
CA GLY A 142 -18.20 2.72 4.88
C GLY A 142 -17.38 2.14 6.02
N TRP A 143 -16.13 1.75 5.76
CA TRP A 143 -15.23 1.19 6.78
C TRP A 143 -14.34 2.25 7.43
N ASN A 144 -14.93 3.38 7.85
CA ASN A 144 -14.18 4.37 8.63
C ASN A 144 -14.01 3.84 10.06
N HIS A 145 -12.77 3.57 10.46
CA HIS A 145 -12.42 3.04 11.78
C HIS A 145 -11.02 3.50 12.19
N VAL A 146 -10.65 3.17 13.43
CA VAL A 146 -9.30 3.37 13.97
C VAL A 146 -8.76 2.00 14.37
N ASP A 147 -7.57 1.67 13.88
CA ASP A 147 -6.84 0.46 14.27
C ASP A 147 -6.15 0.62 15.64
N GLN A 148 -5.49 -0.44 16.13
CA GLN A 148 -4.70 -0.41 17.38
C GLN A 148 -5.51 0.12 18.57
N ASN A 149 -6.54 -0.64 18.97
CA ASN A 149 -7.53 -0.31 20.01
C ASN A 149 -7.01 0.71 21.05
N PRO A 150 -7.52 1.96 21.06
CA PRO A 150 -6.95 3.03 21.87
C PRO A 150 -7.17 2.85 23.38
N LYS A 151 -7.97 1.85 23.79
CA LYS A 151 -8.29 1.57 25.21
C LYS A 151 -7.32 0.59 25.89
N LEU A 152 -6.57 -0.19 25.12
CA LEU A 152 -5.61 -1.16 25.64
C LEU A 152 -4.27 -0.88 24.99
N LYS A 153 -3.27 -0.51 25.80
CA LYS A 153 -1.90 -0.45 25.30
C LYS A 153 -1.45 -1.86 24.88
N PRO A 154 -0.59 -2.00 23.86
CA PRO A 154 0.21 -3.20 23.68
C PRO A 154 1.01 -3.54 24.94
#